data_AF-A0A8T4Z5V7-F1
#
_entry.id   AF-A0A8T4Z5V7-F1
#
_cell.length_a   1.000
_cell.length_b   1.000
_cell.length_c   1.000
_cell.angle_alpha   90.00
_cell.angle_beta   90.00
_cell.angle_gamma   90.00
#
_symmetry.space_group_name_H-M   'P 1'
#
loop_
_entity.id
_entity.type
_entity.pdbx_description
1 polymer ?
#
loop_
_entity_poly.entity_id
_entity_poly.type
_entity_poly.pdbx_seq_one_letter_code
_entity_poly.pdbx_strand_id
1 'polypeptide(L)'
;EYIYNYLLEKDLKVQFENFTVTVPIDYGANITILDSKLGSKVIKAYPMLPNIVNPCPYVSPSSGDRLIYAGYADLKEFDGKEINGSIALVEFNSRWLWKNLVAFGAKAIIFIEPEDTMRVQAEQKTFSIPINVPRLCPVSKRIVFL
;
A
#
# COMPACT_ATOMS: atom_id res chain seq x y z
N GLU A 1 -30.29 -0.14 -6.44
CA GLU A 1 -31.69 -0.62 -6.44
C GLU A 1 -32.34 -0.62 -5.06
N TYR A 2 -31.73 -1.24 -4.03
CA TYR A 2 -32.31 -1.25 -2.66
C TYR A 2 -32.76 0.12 -2.14
N ILE A 3 -31.88 1.12 -2.17
CA ILE A 3 -32.19 2.49 -1.68
C ILE A 3 -33.34 3.12 -2.47
N TYR A 4 -33.37 2.92 -3.78
CA TYR A 4 -34.41 3.46 -4.66
C TYR A 4 -35.79 2.91 -4.29
N ASN A 5 -35.91 1.58 -4.14
CA ASN A 5 -37.16 0.93 -3.76
C ASN A 5 -37.61 1.34 -2.35
N TYR A 6 -36.68 1.39 -1.40
CA TYR A 6 -36.99 1.82 -0.03
C TYR A 6 -37.56 3.24 0.03
N LEU A 7 -37.00 4.19 -0.73
CA LEU A 7 -37.48 5.58 -0.72
C LEU A 7 -38.83 5.71 -1.43
N LEU A 8 -39.09 4.91 -2.47
CA LEU A 8 -40.41 4.83 -3.09
C LEU A 8 -41.49 4.32 -2.12
N GLU A 9 -41.18 3.30 -1.30
CA GLU A 9 -42.08 2.81 -0.25
C GLU A 9 -42.39 3.86 0.84
N LYS A 10 -41.59 4.92 0.94
CA LYS A 10 -41.82 6.06 1.84
C LYS A 10 -42.58 7.21 1.18
N ASP A 11 -43.22 6.95 0.04
CA ASP A 11 -43.97 7.94 -0.74
C ASP A 11 -43.13 9.15 -1.17
N LEU A 12 -41.81 8.97 -1.33
CA LEU A 12 -40.91 10.01 -1.81
C LEU A 12 -40.84 9.99 -3.34
N LYS A 13 -40.61 11.17 -3.92
CA LYS A 13 -40.30 11.30 -5.34
C LYS A 13 -38.82 10.94 -5.56
N VAL A 14 -38.56 9.81 -6.23
CA VAL A 14 -37.22 9.29 -6.46
C VAL A 14 -36.91 9.25 -7.95
N GLN A 15 -35.68 9.58 -8.32
CA GLN A 15 -35.16 9.45 -9.68
C GLN A 15 -33.70 9.01 -9.63
N PHE A 16 -33.24 8.30 -10.66
CA PHE A 16 -31.81 8.05 -10.85
C PHE A 16 -31.18 9.22 -11.61
N GLU A 17 -30.07 9.73 -11.09
CA GLU A 17 -29.20 10.66 -11.80
C GLU A 17 -27.86 9.97 -12.03
N ASN A 18 -27.63 9.56 -13.28
CA ASN A 18 -26.43 8.81 -13.64
C ASN A 18 -25.28 9.77 -13.95
N PHE A 19 -24.10 9.50 -13.40
CA PHE A 19 -22.88 10.25 -13.67
C PHE A 19 -21.70 9.29 -13.81
N THR A 20 -20.68 9.72 -14.55
CA THR A 20 -19.45 8.95 -14.74
C THR A 20 -18.46 9.30 -13.64
N VAL A 21 -17.83 8.28 -13.06
CA VAL A 21 -16.75 8.43 -12.09
C VAL A 21 -15.52 7.66 -12.53
N THR A 22 -14.35 8.19 -12.22
CA THR A 22 -13.09 7.46 -12.35
C THR A 22 -12.93 6.52 -11.16
N VAL A 23 -12.73 5.24 -11.44
CA VAL A 23 -12.45 4.21 -10.44
C VAL A 23 -11.10 3.54 -10.73
N PRO A 24 -10.29 3.24 -9.71
CA PRO A 24 -9.07 2.46 -9.89
C PRO A 24 -9.42 1.00 -10.18
N ILE A 25 -8.69 0.39 -11.10
CA ILE A 25 -8.80 -1.04 -11.41
C ILE A 25 -7.51 -1.71 -10.94
N ASP A 26 -7.64 -2.72 -10.07
CA ASP A 26 -6.53 -3.54 -9.61
C ASP A 26 -6.33 -4.73 -10.55
N TYR A 27 -5.17 -4.77 -11.23
CA TYR A 27 -4.75 -5.90 -12.07
C TYR A 27 -3.93 -6.96 -11.31
N GLY A 28 -3.70 -6.74 -10.00
CA GLY A 28 -2.91 -7.57 -9.12
C GLY A 28 -1.47 -7.06 -8.92
N ALA A 29 -0.83 -7.56 -7.86
CA ALA A 29 0.56 -7.28 -7.55
C ALA A 29 1.27 -8.52 -6.98
N ASN A 30 2.59 -8.55 -7.13
CA ASN A 30 3.45 -9.54 -6.51
C ASN A 30 4.80 -8.91 -6.12
N ILE A 31 5.50 -9.57 -5.21
CA ILE A 31 6.86 -9.25 -4.81
C ILE A 31 7.71 -10.47 -5.16
N THR A 32 8.74 -10.27 -5.98
CA THR A 32 9.71 -11.31 -6.30
C THR A 32 10.99 -11.07 -5.51
N ILE A 33 11.31 -11.97 -4.59
CA ILE A 33 12.56 -11.96 -3.84
C ILE A 33 13.59 -12.77 -4.64
N LEU A 34 14.74 -12.14 -4.91
CA LEU A 34 15.89 -12.77 -5.53
C LEU A 34 16.88 -13.13 -4.44
N ASP A 35 17.01 -14.42 -4.14
CA ASP A 35 17.98 -14.93 -3.18
C ASP A 35 19.04 -15.77 -3.90
N SER A 36 20.32 -15.49 -3.64
CA SER A 36 21.44 -16.17 -4.29
C SER A 36 21.62 -17.63 -3.86
N LYS A 37 21.07 -18.01 -2.70
CA LYS A 37 21.14 -19.37 -2.13
C LYS A 37 19.84 -20.15 -2.29
N LEU A 38 18.69 -19.46 -2.22
CA LEU A 38 17.36 -20.08 -2.22
C LEU A 38 16.61 -19.94 -3.56
N GLY A 39 17.16 -19.19 -4.52
CA GLY A 39 16.53 -18.93 -5.81
C GLY A 39 15.46 -17.82 -5.74
N SER A 40 14.57 -17.78 -6.72
CA SER A 40 13.49 -16.78 -6.76
C SER A 40 12.27 -17.23 -5.98
N LYS A 41 11.77 -16.39 -5.07
CA LYS A 41 10.50 -16.59 -4.37
C LYS A 41 9.49 -15.50 -4.74
N VAL A 42 8.32 -15.91 -5.22
CA VAL A 42 7.22 -14.99 -5.55
C VAL A 42 6.22 -14.97 -4.39
N ILE A 43 5.90 -13.77 -3.91
CA ILE A 43 4.93 -13.52 -2.85
C ILE A 43 3.78 -12.72 -3.44
N LYS A 44 2.55 -13.20 -3.26
CA LYS A 44 1.36 -12.43 -3.63
C LYS A 44 1.22 -11.23 -2.69
N ALA A 45 0.96 -10.06 -3.27
CA ALA A 45 0.73 -8.85 -2.51
C ALA A 45 -0.48 -8.09 -3.06
N TYR A 46 -1.07 -7.27 -2.21
CA TYR A 46 -2.21 -6.45 -2.56
C TYR A 46 -1.82 -4.97 -2.51
N PRO A 47 -2.14 -4.20 -3.56
CA PRO A 47 -1.96 -2.77 -3.51
C PRO A 47 -2.90 -2.16 -2.48
N MET A 48 -2.38 -1.21 -1.72
CA MET A 48 -3.19 -0.36 -0.86
C MET A 48 -4.03 0.59 -1.73
N LEU A 49 -5.09 1.15 -1.15
CA LEU A 49 -5.90 2.16 -1.83
C LEU A 49 -5.02 3.27 -2.45
N PRO A 50 -5.31 3.69 -3.68
CA PRO A 50 -4.64 4.78 -4.37
C PRO A 50 -4.53 6.07 -3.55
N ASN A 51 -3.51 6.87 -3.86
CA ASN A 51 -3.49 8.26 -3.42
C ASN A 51 -4.39 9.08 -4.35
N ILE A 52 -5.61 9.36 -3.89
CA ILE A 52 -6.66 10.04 -4.68
C ILE A 52 -6.95 9.24 -5.96
N VAL A 53 -6.47 9.71 -7.11
CA VAL A 53 -6.70 9.11 -8.43
C VAL A 53 -5.51 8.31 -8.95
N ASN A 54 -4.36 8.31 -8.25
CA ASN A 54 -3.13 7.67 -8.75
C ASN A 54 -3.01 6.21 -8.27
N PRO A 55 -3.17 5.20 -9.17
CA PRO A 55 -3.08 3.78 -8.81
C PRO A 55 -1.66 3.33 -8.44
N CYS A 56 -0.66 4.19 -8.64
CA CYS A 56 0.74 3.95 -8.35
C CYS A 56 1.31 2.67 -9.00
N PRO A 57 1.20 2.49 -10.33
CA PRO A 57 1.77 1.33 -11.00
C PRO A 57 3.30 1.37 -10.93
N TYR A 58 3.93 0.21 -10.71
CA TYR A 58 5.37 0.10 -10.66
C TYR A 58 5.84 -1.30 -11.02
N VAL A 59 6.97 -1.37 -11.70
CA VAL A 59 7.68 -2.60 -12.04
C VAL A 59 9.15 -2.37 -11.72
N SER A 60 9.72 -3.21 -10.86
CA SER A 60 11.15 -3.19 -10.58
C SER A 60 11.97 -3.51 -11.83
N PRO A 61 13.18 -2.95 -11.98
CA PRO A 61 14.10 -3.39 -13.02
C PRO A 61 14.49 -4.87 -12.83
N SER A 62 15.00 -5.50 -13.88
CA SER A 62 15.45 -6.91 -13.82
C SER A 62 16.56 -7.15 -12.81
N SER A 63 17.37 -6.13 -12.48
CA SER A 63 18.38 -6.17 -11.43
C SER A 63 17.80 -6.18 -10.01
N GLY A 64 16.49 -6.00 -9.86
CA GLY A 64 15.84 -5.78 -8.59
C GLY A 64 16.07 -4.37 -8.04
N ASP A 65 15.39 -4.11 -6.93
CA ASP A 65 15.50 -2.88 -6.16
C ASP A 65 16.11 -3.14 -4.78
N ARG A 66 16.79 -2.14 -4.23
CA ARG A 66 17.29 -2.20 -2.86
C ARG A 66 16.11 -2.21 -1.89
N LEU A 67 16.06 -3.23 -1.04
CA LEU A 67 15.10 -3.35 0.07
C LEU A 67 15.77 -2.94 1.38
N ILE A 68 15.10 -2.11 2.18
CA ILE A 68 15.55 -1.77 3.54
C ILE A 68 14.43 -2.07 4.54
N TYR A 69 14.77 -2.64 5.70
CA TYR A 69 13.83 -2.77 6.80
C TYR A 69 13.85 -1.50 7.66
N ALA A 70 12.69 -0.91 7.89
CA ALA A 70 12.55 0.37 8.60
C ALA A 70 11.71 0.25 9.88
N GLY A 71 11.42 -0.97 10.37
CA GLY A 71 10.65 -1.18 11.59
C GLY A 71 9.33 -0.40 11.60
N TYR A 72 9.09 0.39 12.64
CA TYR A 72 7.90 1.23 12.78
C TYR A 72 8.01 2.60 12.12
N ALA A 73 9.07 2.81 11.32
CA ALA A 73 9.42 4.05 10.62
C ALA A 73 9.69 5.23 11.55
N ASP A 74 10.18 4.95 12.77
CA ASP A 74 10.72 5.98 13.65
C ASP A 74 12.02 6.55 13.05
N LEU A 75 12.28 7.85 13.22
CA LEU A 75 13.44 8.50 12.61
C LEU A 75 14.76 7.85 13.04
N LYS A 76 14.86 7.35 14.27
CA LYS A 76 16.06 6.64 14.75
C LYS A 76 16.33 5.34 13.99
N GLU A 77 15.30 4.75 13.36
CA GLU A 77 15.46 3.52 12.58
C GLU A 77 16.08 3.79 11.21
N PHE A 78 16.31 5.06 10.86
CA PHE A 78 16.88 5.45 9.57
C PHE A 78 18.40 5.58 9.61
N ASP A 79 18.98 5.63 10.81
CA ASP A 79 20.41 5.81 11.01
C ASP A 79 21.23 4.73 10.28
N GLY A 80 22.17 5.19 9.45
CA GLY A 80 23.02 4.32 8.63
C GLY A 80 22.34 3.65 7.43
N LYS A 81 21.06 3.97 7.14
CA LYS A 81 20.32 3.39 6.00
C LYS A 81 20.24 4.36 4.83
N GLU A 82 20.53 3.87 3.64
CA GLU A 82 20.36 4.62 2.41
C GLU A 82 18.91 4.51 1.90
N ILE A 83 18.05 5.42 2.37
CA ILE A 83 16.60 5.38 2.08
C ILE A 83 16.27 5.82 0.66
N ASN A 84 16.95 6.85 0.16
CA ASN A 84 16.64 7.42 -1.15
C ASN A 84 16.77 6.36 -2.26
N GLY A 85 15.73 6.19 -3.07
CA GLY A 85 15.65 5.21 -4.16
C GLY A 85 15.38 3.77 -3.71
N SER A 86 15.22 3.50 -2.41
CA SER A 86 14.93 2.16 -1.88
C SER A 86 13.44 1.82 -1.86
N ILE A 87 13.14 0.52 -1.80
CA ILE A 87 11.86 0.01 -1.32
C ILE A 87 11.99 -0.19 0.19
N ALA A 88 11.06 0.36 0.97
CA ALA A 88 11.09 0.23 2.42
C ALA A 88 10.07 -0.80 2.90
N LEU A 89 10.53 -1.75 3.72
CA LEU A 89 9.72 -2.70 4.45
C LEU A 89 9.41 -2.13 5.84
N VAL A 90 8.13 -2.03 6.19
CA VAL A 90 7.65 -1.28 7.36
C VAL A 90 6.58 -2.06 8.09
N GLU A 91 6.59 -2.05 9.42
CA GLU A 91 5.49 -2.56 10.23
C GLU A 91 4.19 -1.82 9.90
N PHE A 92 3.09 -2.55 9.66
CA PHE A 92 1.82 -1.91 9.29
C PHE A 92 1.32 -0.96 10.38
N ASN A 93 1.51 -1.30 11.66
CA ASN A 93 1.06 -0.48 12.79
C ASN A 93 1.96 0.74 13.10
N SER A 94 2.64 1.28 12.08
CA SER A 94 3.50 2.48 12.11
C SER A 94 2.77 3.83 12.07
N ARG A 95 1.43 3.88 12.21
CA ARG A 95 0.63 5.11 12.13
C ARG A 95 0.89 5.87 10.82
N TRP A 96 1.24 7.15 10.88
CA TRP A 96 1.65 7.98 9.74
C TRP A 96 3.17 8.04 9.53
N LEU A 97 3.99 7.41 10.39
CA LEU A 97 5.45 7.58 10.39
C LEU A 97 6.12 7.06 9.12
N TRP A 98 5.53 6.05 8.48
CA TRP A 98 5.96 5.54 7.17
C TRP A 98 6.08 6.63 6.09
N LYS A 99 5.36 7.76 6.23
CA LYS A 99 5.45 8.91 5.32
C LYS A 99 6.83 9.57 5.35
N ASN A 100 7.57 9.45 6.46
CA ASN A 100 8.93 9.96 6.56
C ASN A 100 9.83 9.25 5.55
N LEU A 101 9.71 7.93 5.38
CA LEU A 101 10.49 7.17 4.38
C LEU A 101 10.31 7.74 2.98
N VAL A 102 9.07 8.11 2.64
CA VAL A 102 8.75 8.76 1.36
C VAL A 102 9.42 10.13 1.26
N ALA A 103 9.41 10.93 2.34
CA ALA A 103 10.10 12.22 2.38
C ALA A 103 11.64 12.09 2.23
N PHE A 104 12.23 10.98 2.71
CA PHE A 104 13.64 10.63 2.51
C PHE A 104 13.92 9.93 1.17
N GLY A 105 12.93 9.83 0.28
CA GLY A 105 13.09 9.35 -1.09
C GLY A 105 12.88 7.85 -1.30
N ALA A 106 12.27 7.13 -0.35
CA ALA A 106 11.81 5.78 -0.60
C ALA A 106 10.79 5.78 -1.75
N LYS A 107 10.99 4.93 -2.75
CA LYS A 107 10.16 4.90 -3.97
C LYS A 107 8.94 4.00 -3.86
N ALA A 108 8.94 3.06 -2.92
CA ALA A 108 7.80 2.19 -2.63
C ALA A 108 7.83 1.72 -1.18
N ILE A 109 6.67 1.33 -0.65
CA ILE A 109 6.51 0.81 0.70
C ILE A 109 5.89 -0.58 0.64
N ILE A 110 6.46 -1.52 1.38
CA ILE A 110 5.87 -2.84 1.63
C ILE A 110 5.54 -2.87 3.13
N PHE A 111 4.26 -3.03 3.47
CA PHE A 111 3.84 -3.19 4.85
C PHE A 111 3.93 -4.65 5.29
N ILE A 112 4.39 -4.89 6.51
CA ILE A 112 4.33 -6.19 7.17
C ILE A 112 2.98 -6.30 7.89
N GLU A 113 2.18 -7.30 7.52
CA GLU A 113 0.89 -7.58 8.14
C GLU A 113 1.07 -7.85 9.65
N PRO A 114 0.34 -7.13 10.53
CA PRO A 114 0.41 -7.34 11.96
C PRO A 114 -0.53 -8.48 12.40
N GLU A 115 -0.35 -9.01 13.61
CA GLU A 115 -1.31 -9.98 14.17
C GLU A 115 -2.69 -9.35 14.39
N ASP A 116 -2.71 -8.11 14.89
CA ASP A 116 -3.91 -7.31 15.10
C ASP A 116 -3.69 -5.88 14.60
N THR A 117 -4.77 -5.25 14.10
CA THR A 117 -4.75 -3.84 13.71
C THR A 117 -6.06 -3.13 13.99
N MET A 118 -6.01 -1.80 14.01
CA MET A 118 -7.19 -0.95 14.15
C MET A 118 -7.49 -0.26 12.82
N ARG A 119 -8.77 0.02 12.55
CA ARG A 119 -9.21 0.78 11.37
C ARG A 119 -8.40 2.08 11.15
N VAL A 120 -8.10 2.81 12.22
CA VAL A 120 -7.33 4.06 12.16
C VAL A 120 -5.90 3.87 11.61
N GLN A 121 -5.27 2.71 11.82
CA GLN A 121 -3.96 2.41 11.24
C GLN A 121 -4.04 2.29 9.73
N ALA A 122 -5.08 1.60 9.22
CA ALA A 122 -5.31 1.43 7.79
C ALA A 122 -5.67 2.75 7.10
N GLU A 123 -6.53 3.57 7.72
CA GLU A 123 -6.92 4.89 7.20
C GLU A 123 -5.72 5.85 7.09
N GLN A 124 -4.67 5.66 7.89
CA GLN A 124 -3.44 6.47 7.83
C GLN A 124 -2.46 6.04 6.73
N LYS A 125 -2.74 4.98 5.97
CA LYS A 125 -1.88 4.49 4.87
C LYS A 125 -2.19 5.15 3.53
N THR A 126 -2.60 6.42 3.57
CA THR A 126 -2.89 7.24 2.39
C THR A 126 -2.21 8.62 2.48
N PHE A 127 -2.06 9.27 1.33
CA PHE A 127 -1.75 10.69 1.21
C PHE A 127 -2.95 11.45 0.67
N SER A 128 -3.09 12.70 1.09
CA SER A 128 -4.06 13.66 0.57
C SER A 128 -3.58 14.37 -0.70
N ILE A 129 -2.53 13.86 -1.34
CA ILE A 129 -1.96 14.36 -2.60
C ILE A 129 -1.67 13.17 -3.53
N PRO A 130 -1.77 13.34 -4.87
CA PRO A 130 -1.59 12.24 -5.83
C PRO A 130 -0.11 11.94 -6.05
N ILE A 131 0.55 11.35 -5.05
CA ILE A 131 1.95 10.94 -5.12
C ILE A 131 2.07 9.52 -5.66
N ASN A 132 3.01 9.31 -6.60
CA ASN A 132 3.31 8.00 -7.19
C ASN A 132 4.28 7.21 -6.30
N VAL A 133 3.76 6.65 -5.21
CA VAL A 133 4.51 5.78 -4.30
C VAL A 133 3.67 4.52 -4.09
N PRO A 134 3.99 3.41 -4.78
CA PRO A 134 3.31 2.15 -4.60
C PRO A 134 3.39 1.68 -3.16
N ARG A 135 2.29 1.13 -2.66
CA ARG A 135 2.19 0.57 -1.31
C ARG A 135 1.56 -0.80 -1.41
N LEU A 136 2.24 -1.80 -0.90
CA LEU A 136 1.80 -3.19 -0.96
C LEU A 136 1.64 -3.77 0.44
N CYS A 137 0.64 -4.62 0.63
CA CYS A 137 0.49 -5.48 1.81
C CYS A 137 0.48 -6.96 1.33
N PRO A 138 1.50 -7.76 1.65
CA PRO A 138 1.58 -9.17 1.31
C PRO A 138 0.67 -10.04 2.19
N VAL A 139 0.20 -11.15 1.63
CA VAL A 139 -0.59 -12.15 2.36
C VAL A 139 0.34 -13.18 2.97
N SER A 140 1.03 -12.82 4.04
CA SER A 140 1.82 -13.78 4.77
C SER A 140 2.06 -13.28 6.17
N LYS A 141 1.62 -14.09 7.16
CA LYS A 141 1.78 -13.84 8.60
C LYS A 141 3.24 -13.71 9.07
N ARG A 142 4.23 -13.76 8.17
CA ARG A 142 5.66 -13.73 8.44
C ARG A 142 6.46 -13.61 7.13
N ILE A 143 6.90 -12.41 6.76
CA ILE A 143 8.05 -12.27 5.87
C ILE A 143 9.31 -12.38 6.74
N VAL A 144 9.81 -13.60 6.91
CA VAL A 144 11.10 -13.85 7.58
C VAL A 144 12.19 -13.75 6.51
N PHE A 145 13.04 -12.73 6.62
CA PHE A 145 14.32 -12.70 5.92
C PHE A 145 15.30 -13.55 6.75
N LEU A 146 15.84 -14.60 6.13
CA LEU A 146 16.88 -15.46 6.71
C LEU A 146 18.27 -14.95 6.30
#